data_AF-A0A1E1WXZ5-F1
#
_entry.id   AF-A0A1E1WXZ5-F1
#
_cell.length_a   1.000
_cell.length_b   1.000
_cell.length_c   1.000
_cell.angle_alpha   90.00
_cell.angle_beta   90.00
_cell.angle_gamma   90.00
#
_symmetry.space_group_name_H-M   'P 1'
#
loop_
_entity.id
_entity.type
_entity.pdbx_description
1 polymer ?
#
loop_
_entity_poly.entity_id
_entity_poly.type
_entity_poly.pdbx_seq_one_letter_code
_entity_poly.pdbx_strand_id
1 'polypeptide(L)'
;ASTKTAETVVETDKMGSCLSHLIETKNLVPARWKGQRLNRRLRKKIAEINHNIEEHCRTLNRQQWNELCNAVDGQLHNGKSWNLLRYLLDETKTKSHQRNCLTRLLHRELKKYGEDAVNVRLRAKYLPHTSTAQHGLYEGDLNVELDKDFSAEEIR
;
A
#
# COMPACT_ATOMS: atom_id res chain seq x y z
N ALA A 1 18.59 -8.84 -19.57
CA ALA A 1 18.23 -7.67 -18.74
C ALA A 1 17.30 -6.77 -19.55
N SER A 2 16.03 -6.65 -19.16
CA SER A 2 15.05 -5.79 -19.83
C SER A 2 14.37 -4.96 -18.75
N THR A 3 14.89 -3.75 -18.52
CA THR A 3 14.27 -2.76 -17.63
C THR A 3 13.14 -2.11 -18.40
N LYS A 4 11.91 -2.60 -18.21
CA LYS A 4 10.71 -1.87 -18.62
C LYS A 4 10.67 -0.56 -17.84
N THR A 5 10.84 0.56 -18.55
CA THR A 5 10.55 1.90 -18.07
C THR A 5 9.09 1.95 -17.70
N ALA A 6 8.80 1.99 -16.40
CA ALA A 6 7.46 2.28 -15.90
C ALA A 6 7.20 3.76 -16.17
N GLU A 7 6.47 4.05 -17.24
CA GLU A 7 5.84 5.35 -17.44
C GLU A 7 4.81 5.52 -16.31
N THR A 8 5.21 6.24 -15.28
CA THR A 8 4.28 6.71 -14.26
C THR A 8 3.49 7.84 -14.91
N VAL A 9 2.34 7.50 -15.48
CA VAL A 9 1.29 8.49 -15.78
C VAL A 9 0.86 9.03 -14.42
N VAL A 10 1.51 10.11 -13.98
CA VAL A 10 1.07 10.89 -12.85
C VAL A 10 -0.27 11.47 -13.26
N GLU A 11 -1.37 10.99 -12.68
CA GLU A 11 -2.67 11.65 -12.75
C GLU A 11 -2.50 13.07 -12.20
N THR A 12 -2.24 14.03 -13.09
CA THR A 12 -2.01 15.44 -12.77
C THR A 12 -3.30 16.24 -12.63
N ASP A 13 -4.47 15.61 -12.77
CA ASP A 13 -5.76 16.30 -12.79
C ASP A 13 -6.10 16.99 -11.45
N LYS A 14 -5.37 16.66 -10.38
CA LYS A 14 -5.44 17.33 -9.07
C LYS A 14 -4.21 18.15 -8.70
N MET A 15 -3.23 18.28 -9.60
CA MET A 15 -2.08 19.15 -9.37
C MET A 15 -2.52 20.59 -9.68
N GLY A 16 -2.78 21.39 -8.65
CA GLY A 16 -3.17 22.79 -8.84
C GLY A 16 -2.19 23.53 -9.76
N SER A 17 -2.71 24.34 -10.68
CA SER A 17 -1.94 25.06 -11.71
C SER A 17 -0.68 25.76 -11.16
N CYS A 18 -0.78 26.31 -9.94
CA CYS A 18 0.35 26.90 -9.21
C CYS A 18 1.50 25.91 -8.94
N LEU A 19 1.20 24.70 -8.46
CA LEU A 19 2.20 23.69 -8.12
C LEU A 19 2.85 23.10 -9.38
N SER A 20 2.08 22.92 -10.45
CA SER A 20 2.61 22.53 -11.76
C SER A 20 3.63 23.54 -12.27
N HIS A 21 3.30 24.83 -12.22
CA HIS A 21 4.22 25.91 -12.60
C HIS A 21 5.49 25.95 -11.73
N LEU A 22 5.35 25.77 -10.42
CA LEU A 22 6.49 25.72 -9.50
C LEU A 22 7.41 24.51 -9.76
N ILE A 23 6.85 23.36 -10.15
CA ILE A 23 7.63 22.15 -10.48
C ILE A 23 8.37 22.33 -11.82
N GLU A 24 7.71 22.91 -12.83
CA GLU A 24 8.36 23.24 -14.10
C GLU A 24 9.54 24.19 -13.90
N THR A 25 9.33 25.27 -13.14
CA THR A 25 10.39 26.23 -12.82
C THR A 25 11.51 25.60 -12.00
N LYS A 26 11.19 24.71 -11.05
CA LYS A 26 12.17 23.89 -10.30
C LYS A 26 13.01 23.00 -11.21
N ASN A 27 12.52 22.56 -12.36
CA ASN A 27 13.31 21.75 -13.28
C ASN A 27 14.21 22.61 -14.17
N LEU A 28 13.69 23.74 -14.65
CA LEU A 28 14.39 24.62 -15.60
C LEU A 28 15.52 25.44 -14.97
N VAL A 29 15.30 26.01 -13.78
CA VAL A 29 16.26 26.95 -13.17
C VAL A 29 17.55 26.25 -12.68
N PRO A 30 17.52 25.08 -12.03
CA PRO A 30 18.72 24.33 -11.69
C PRO A 30 19.48 23.82 -12.92
N ALA A 31 18.78 23.42 -13.99
CA ALA A 31 19.42 23.04 -15.24
C ALA A 31 20.24 24.20 -15.82
N ARG A 32 19.69 25.41 -15.81
CA ARG A 32 20.42 26.64 -16.19
C ARG A 32 21.57 26.96 -15.24
N TRP A 33 21.37 26.82 -13.93
CA TRP A 33 22.42 27.08 -12.93
C TRP A 33 23.60 26.10 -13.04
N LYS A 34 23.37 24.84 -13.43
CA LYS A 34 24.46 23.87 -13.66
C LYS A 34 25.46 24.36 -14.72
N GLY A 35 25.00 25.08 -15.75
CA GLY A 35 25.86 25.73 -16.75
C GLY A 35 26.48 27.06 -16.29
N GLN A 36 25.94 27.70 -15.25
CA GLN A 36 26.35 29.02 -14.75
C GLN A 36 26.55 29.01 -13.23
N ARG A 37 27.40 28.13 -12.71
CA ARG A 37 27.50 27.85 -11.26
C ARG A 37 27.89 29.07 -10.41
N LEU A 38 28.62 30.02 -10.98
CA LEU A 38 29.05 31.26 -10.33
C LEU A 38 27.92 32.30 -10.20
N ASN A 39 26.80 32.10 -10.89
CA ASN A 39 25.67 33.03 -10.85
C ASN A 39 24.89 32.90 -9.53
N ARG A 40 25.18 33.81 -8.59
CA ARG A 40 24.54 33.86 -7.27
C ARG A 40 23.02 34.16 -7.33
N ARG A 41 22.55 34.87 -8.37
CA ARG A 41 21.12 35.18 -8.54
C ARG A 41 20.31 33.92 -8.82
N LEU A 42 20.82 33.05 -9.70
CA LEU A 42 20.19 31.77 -10.00
C LEU A 42 20.15 30.87 -8.76
N ARG A 43 21.23 30.81 -7.98
CA ARG A 43 21.26 30.07 -6.72
C ARG A 43 20.19 30.58 -5.73
N LYS A 44 20.06 31.91 -5.58
CA LYS A 44 19.03 32.52 -4.74
C LYS A 44 17.63 32.16 -5.24
N LYS A 45 17.41 32.20 -6.56
CA LYS A 45 16.11 31.86 -7.15
C LYS A 45 15.73 30.39 -6.95
N ILE A 46 16.69 29.47 -7.00
CA ILE A 46 16.45 28.05 -6.67
C ILE A 46 16.00 27.89 -5.23
N ALA A 47 16.67 28.58 -4.29
CA ALA A 47 16.28 28.54 -2.88
C ALA A 47 14.86 29.10 -2.67
N GLU A 48 14.53 30.20 -3.35
CA GLU A 48 13.20 30.82 -3.32
C GLU A 48 12.12 29.87 -3.88
N ILE A 49 12.35 29.24 -5.04
CA ILE A 49 11.41 28.27 -5.63
C ILE A 49 11.20 27.09 -4.70
N ASN A 50 12.28 26.54 -4.11
CA ASN A 50 12.16 25.44 -3.16
C ASN A 50 11.36 25.86 -1.91
N HIS A 51 11.59 27.07 -1.40
CA HIS A 51 10.83 27.59 -0.27
C HIS A 51 9.34 27.73 -0.60
N ASN A 52 9.00 28.29 -1.76
CA ASN A 52 7.61 28.45 -2.20
C ASN A 52 6.92 27.08 -2.39
N ILE A 53 7.64 26.09 -2.91
CA ILE A 53 7.11 24.71 -3.03
C ILE A 53 6.84 24.13 -1.65
N GLU A 54 7.78 24.25 -0.72
CA GLU A 54 7.59 23.76 0.64
C GLU A 54 6.40 24.43 1.33
N GLU A 55 6.27 25.76 1.22
CA GLU A 55 5.17 26.53 1.80
C GLU A 55 3.82 26.12 1.21
N HIS A 56 3.73 26.01 -0.12
CA HIS A 56 2.52 25.58 -0.79
C HIS A 56 2.13 24.14 -0.40
N CYS A 57 3.10 23.21 -0.37
CA CYS A 57 2.87 21.84 0.05
C CYS A 57 2.43 21.76 1.52
N ARG A 58 3.00 22.58 2.42
CA ARG A 58 2.56 22.65 3.83
C ARG A 58 1.11 23.12 3.93
N THR A 59 0.74 24.15 3.16
CA THR A 59 -0.63 24.69 3.14
C THR A 59 -1.62 23.65 2.61
N LEU A 60 -1.29 22.98 1.51
CA LEU A 60 -2.12 21.95 0.90
C LEU A 60 -2.27 20.73 1.84
N ASN A 61 -1.19 20.29 2.48
CA ASN A 61 -1.25 19.22 3.47
C ASN A 61 -2.17 19.60 4.64
N ARG A 62 -2.12 20.85 5.12
CA ARG A 62 -3.00 21.32 6.18
C ARG A 62 -4.47 21.33 5.75
N GLN A 63 -4.76 21.78 4.53
CA GLN A 63 -6.10 21.75 3.96
C GLN A 63 -6.63 20.32 3.85
N GLN A 64 -5.83 19.41 3.28
CA GLN A 64 -6.18 18.00 3.15
C GLN A 64 -6.43 17.35 4.51
N TRP A 65 -5.61 17.66 5.53
CA TRP A 65 -5.84 17.19 6.89
C TRP A 65 -7.14 17.73 7.48
N ASN A 66 -7.43 19.02 7.29
CA ASN A 66 -8.68 19.62 7.77
C ASN A 66 -9.90 18.98 7.08
N GLU A 67 -9.87 18.80 5.77
CA GLU A 67 -10.93 18.13 5.01
C GLU A 67 -11.16 16.70 5.51
N LEU A 68 -10.07 15.97 5.76
CA LEU A 68 -10.11 14.61 6.25
C LEU A 68 -10.66 14.54 7.70
N CYS A 69 -10.25 15.47 8.57
CA CYS A 69 -10.83 15.61 9.91
C CYS A 69 -12.31 15.97 9.86
N ASN A 70 -12.72 16.93 9.01
CA ASN A 70 -14.12 17.33 8.83
C ASN A 70 -14.98 16.18 8.28
N ALA A 71 -14.42 15.33 7.40
CA ALA A 71 -15.13 14.16 6.86
C ALA A 71 -15.31 13.05 7.91
N VAL A 72 -14.37 12.95 8.86
CA VAL A 72 -14.43 12.00 9.97
C VAL A 72 -15.32 12.52 11.10
N ASP A 73 -15.38 13.83 11.27
CA ASP A 73 -16.28 14.49 12.21
C ASP A 73 -17.74 14.18 11.85
N GLY A 74 -18.51 13.67 12.81
CA GLY A 74 -19.85 13.14 12.56
C GLY A 74 -19.93 11.73 11.92
N GLN A 75 -18.83 11.13 11.49
CA GLN A 75 -18.77 9.76 10.95
C GLN A 75 -17.92 8.79 11.80
N LEU A 76 -17.83 9.03 13.11
CA LEU A 76 -17.07 8.19 14.05
C LEU A 76 -17.57 6.74 14.15
N HIS A 77 -18.80 6.46 13.71
CA HIS A 77 -19.33 5.09 13.63
C HIS A 77 -18.84 4.30 12.40
N ASN A 78 -18.17 4.96 11.43
CA ASN A 78 -17.66 4.31 10.24
C ASN A 78 -16.30 3.64 10.50
N GLY A 79 -16.11 2.41 10.01
CA GLY A 79 -14.85 1.69 10.11
C GLY A 79 -13.66 2.41 9.46
N LYS A 80 -13.90 3.28 8.46
CA LYS A 80 -12.83 4.10 7.83
C LYS A 80 -12.23 5.12 8.80
N SER A 81 -13.08 5.81 9.56
CA SER A 81 -12.67 6.77 10.59
C SER A 81 -11.85 6.11 11.70
N TRP A 82 -12.29 4.92 12.15
CA TRP A 82 -11.55 4.13 13.13
C TRP A 82 -10.20 3.61 12.61
N ASN A 83 -10.12 3.22 11.34
CA ASN A 83 -8.86 2.80 10.74
C ASN A 83 -7.85 3.96 10.68
N LEU A 84 -8.30 5.18 10.40
CA LEU A 84 -7.47 6.37 10.44
C LEU A 84 -6.95 6.64 11.86
N LEU A 85 -7.84 6.64 12.86
CA LEU A 85 -7.44 6.84 14.26
C LEU A 85 -6.44 5.78 14.72
N ARG A 86 -6.66 4.52 14.32
CA ARG A 86 -5.74 3.43 14.61
C ARG A 86 -4.38 3.63 13.92
N TYR A 87 -4.35 4.14 12.70
CA TYR A 87 -3.11 4.49 12.00
C TYR A 87 -2.36 5.63 12.70
N LEU A 88 -3.07 6.65 13.19
CA LEU A 88 -2.48 7.77 13.94
C LEU A 88 -1.88 7.36 15.29
N LEU A 89 -2.51 6.40 15.98
CA LEU A 89 -2.00 5.86 17.24
C LEU A 89 -0.83 4.90 17.05
N ASP A 90 -0.92 4.04 16.03
CA ASP A 90 0.10 3.04 15.75
C ASP A 90 0.11 2.65 14.27
N GLU A 91 1.03 3.27 13.52
CA GLU A 91 1.25 2.98 12.11
C GLU A 91 1.65 1.50 11.88
N THR A 92 2.32 0.87 12.85
CA THR A 92 2.87 -0.48 12.72
C THR A 92 1.80 -1.57 12.77
N LYS A 93 0.67 -1.30 13.43
CA LYS A 93 -0.46 -2.23 13.56
C LYS A 93 -1.45 -2.18 12.42
N THR A 94 -1.15 -1.44 11.35
CA THR A 94 -2.02 -1.39 10.17
C THR A 94 -1.77 -2.57 9.25
N LYS A 95 -2.85 -3.08 8.64
CA LYS A 95 -2.78 -4.17 7.65
C LYS A 95 -1.84 -3.83 6.49
N SER A 96 -1.81 -2.55 6.10
CA SER A 96 -0.91 -2.05 5.05
C SER A 96 0.57 -2.15 5.45
N HIS A 97 0.92 -1.70 6.66
CA HIS A 97 2.28 -1.82 7.18
C HIS A 97 2.73 -3.29 7.27
N GLN A 98 1.87 -4.17 7.78
CA GLN A 98 2.14 -5.60 7.84
C GLN A 98 2.37 -6.19 6.45
N ARG A 99 1.53 -5.85 5.46
CA ARG A 99 1.69 -6.29 4.07
C ARG A 99 3.02 -5.82 3.49
N ASN A 100 3.39 -4.56 3.67
CA ASN A 100 4.66 -4.02 3.21
C ASN A 100 5.86 -4.70 3.88
N CYS A 101 5.78 -4.99 5.18
CA CYS A 101 6.80 -5.73 5.90
C CYS A 101 6.96 -7.15 5.34
N LEU A 102 5.85 -7.86 5.11
CA LEU A 102 5.85 -9.19 4.50
C LEU A 102 6.43 -9.16 3.08
N THR A 103 6.06 -8.19 2.25
CA THR A 103 6.61 -8.06 0.88
C THR A 103 8.12 -7.80 0.92
N ARG A 104 8.60 -6.93 1.81
CA ARG A 104 10.05 -6.68 1.97
C ARG A 104 10.79 -7.93 2.42
N LEU A 105 10.23 -8.66 3.38
CA LEU A 105 10.79 -9.91 3.87
C LEU A 105 10.84 -10.96 2.75
N LEU A 106 9.75 -11.11 2.01
CA LEU A 106 9.65 -12.03 0.88
C LEU A 106 10.70 -11.71 -0.19
N HIS A 107 10.82 -10.43 -0.61
CA HIS A 107 11.85 -10.02 -1.58
C HIS A 107 13.27 -10.28 -1.09
N ARG A 108 13.54 -10.04 0.20
CA ARG A 108 14.85 -10.32 0.81
C ARG A 108 15.19 -11.81 0.73
N GLU A 109 14.24 -12.67 1.09
CA GLU A 109 14.43 -14.12 1.10
C GLU A 109 14.52 -14.69 -0.32
N LEU A 110 13.69 -14.21 -1.26
CA LEU A 110 13.80 -14.55 -2.68
C LEU A 110 15.18 -14.21 -3.24
N LYS A 111 15.70 -13.01 -2.95
CA LYS A 111 17.02 -12.57 -3.41
C LYS A 111 18.15 -13.45 -2.85
N LYS A 112 17.99 -13.98 -1.65
CA LYS A 112 19.04 -14.74 -0.94
C LYS A 112 19.03 -16.23 -1.28
N TYR A 113 17.87 -16.84 -1.42
CA TYR A 113 17.72 -18.30 -1.54
C TYR A 113 17.07 -18.75 -2.85
N GLY A 114 16.46 -17.85 -3.62
CA GLY A 114 15.66 -18.19 -4.81
C GLY A 114 14.23 -18.62 -4.48
N GLU A 115 13.33 -18.49 -5.44
CA GLU A 115 11.89 -18.75 -5.27
C GLU A 115 11.57 -20.18 -4.84
N ASP A 116 12.21 -21.16 -5.48
CA ASP A 116 11.95 -22.59 -5.23
C ASP A 116 12.33 -23.01 -3.81
N ALA A 117 13.49 -22.55 -3.33
CA ALA A 117 13.95 -22.87 -1.97
C ALA A 117 13.08 -22.23 -0.88
N VAL A 118 12.58 -21.01 -1.12
CA VAL A 118 11.66 -20.32 -0.21
C VAL A 118 10.31 -21.05 -0.19
N ASN A 119 9.78 -21.44 -1.35
CA ASN A 119 8.53 -22.20 -1.44
C ASN A 119 8.60 -23.55 -0.72
N VAL A 120 9.69 -24.31 -0.87
CA VAL A 120 9.89 -25.58 -0.15
C VAL A 120 9.91 -25.34 1.37
N ARG A 121 10.60 -24.30 1.85
CA ARG A 121 10.62 -23.96 3.28
C ARG A 121 9.24 -23.55 3.82
N LEU A 122 8.49 -22.75 3.06
CA LEU A 122 7.14 -22.34 3.45
C LEU A 122 6.20 -23.53 3.50
N ARG A 123 6.28 -24.43 2.50
CA ARG A 123 5.52 -25.68 2.47
C ARG A 123 5.86 -26.58 3.66
N ALA A 124 7.14 -26.81 3.93
CA ALA A 124 7.55 -27.64 5.07
C ALA A 124 7.10 -27.07 6.43
N LYS A 125 7.04 -25.74 6.57
CA LYS A 125 6.73 -25.09 7.85
C LYS A 125 5.24 -24.89 8.11
N TYR A 126 4.46 -24.54 7.09
CA TYR A 126 3.07 -24.11 7.25
C TYR A 126 2.05 -25.07 6.64
N LEU A 127 2.44 -25.93 5.71
CA LEU A 127 1.56 -26.98 5.19
C LEU A 127 1.83 -28.27 5.97
N PRO A 128 0.80 -28.85 6.61
CA PRO A 128 0.95 -30.16 7.26
C PRO A 128 1.50 -31.18 6.27
N HIS A 129 2.64 -31.78 6.59
CA HIS A 129 3.14 -33.00 5.92
C HIS A 129 2.46 -34.25 6.47
N THR A 130 1.26 -34.10 7.04
CA THR A 130 0.45 -35.26 7.35
C THR A 130 0.05 -35.86 6.01
N SER A 131 0.71 -36.97 5.65
CA SER A 131 0.04 -38.06 4.94
C SER A 131 -1.41 -38.01 5.36
N THR A 132 -2.33 -37.81 4.41
CA THR A 132 -3.75 -37.99 4.65
C THR A 132 -3.85 -39.32 5.37
N ALA A 133 -3.97 -39.29 6.70
CA ALA A 133 -4.18 -40.50 7.46
C ALA A 133 -5.40 -41.08 6.76
N GLN A 134 -5.25 -42.28 6.18
CA GLN A 134 -6.42 -42.96 5.65
C GLN A 134 -7.32 -43.09 6.87
N HIS A 135 -8.30 -42.19 6.96
CA HIS A 135 -9.31 -42.26 7.98
C HIS A 135 -9.85 -43.67 7.86
N GLY A 136 -9.99 -44.37 8.98
CA GLY A 136 -10.59 -45.69 8.98
C GLY A 136 -11.89 -45.63 8.18
N LEU A 137 -12.21 -46.72 7.47
CA LEU A 137 -13.54 -46.86 6.89
C LEU A 137 -14.55 -46.58 8.00
N TYR A 138 -15.60 -45.83 7.67
CA TYR A 138 -16.63 -45.47 8.63
C TYR A 138 -17.19 -46.76 9.28
N GLU A 139 -16.89 -46.97 10.56
CA GLU A 139 -17.34 -48.12 11.36
C GLU A 139 -18.67 -47.84 12.08
N GLY A 140 -19.31 -46.69 11.81
CA GLY A 140 -20.61 -46.36 12.39
C GLY A 140 -21.76 -47.10 11.70
N ASP A 141 -22.87 -47.23 12.40
CA ASP A 141 -24.12 -47.74 11.82
C ASP A 141 -24.63 -46.79 10.73
N LEU A 142 -25.24 -47.36 9.68
CA LEU A 142 -25.83 -46.58 8.59
C LEU A 142 -26.97 -45.71 9.12
N ASN A 143 -26.88 -44.40 8.90
CA ASN A 143 -27.81 -43.45 9.48
C ASN A 143 -28.92 -43.10 8.49
N VAL A 144 -29.83 -44.05 8.27
CA VAL A 144 -30.89 -44.01 7.25
C VAL A 144 -31.80 -42.77 7.37
N GLU A 145 -31.90 -42.14 8.54
CA GLU A 145 -32.70 -40.92 8.70
C GLU A 145 -32.01 -39.68 8.12
N LEU A 146 -30.69 -39.56 8.30
CA LEU A 146 -29.90 -38.42 7.82
C LEU A 146 -29.46 -38.58 6.36
N ASP A 147 -29.36 -39.83 5.90
CA ASP A 147 -28.97 -40.17 4.53
C ASP A 147 -30.16 -40.20 3.55
N LYS A 148 -31.38 -39.89 4.01
CA LYS A 148 -32.55 -39.74 3.12
C LYS A 148 -32.40 -38.50 2.25
N ASP A 149 -32.85 -38.62 0.99
CA ASP A 149 -32.97 -37.46 0.11
C ASP A 149 -33.87 -36.39 0.76
N PHE A 150 -33.44 -35.13 0.70
CA PHE A 150 -34.18 -34.00 1.25
C PHE A 150 -35.57 -33.88 0.60
N SER A 151 -36.58 -33.64 1.43
CA SER A 151 -37.92 -33.36 0.93
C SER A 151 -38.05 -31.90 0.48
N ALA A 152 -38.90 -31.65 -0.53
CA ALA A 152 -39.21 -30.30 -1.00
C ALA A 152 -39.84 -29.39 0.09
N GLU A 153 -40.35 -29.99 1.16
CA GLU A 153 -40.89 -29.30 2.34
C GLU A 153 -39.80 -28.81 3.30
N GLU A 154 -38.63 -29.44 3.31
CA GLU A 154 -37.50 -29.09 4.19
C GLU A 154 -36.59 -28.01 3.59
N ILE A 155 -36.59 -27.88 2.25
CA ILE A 155 -35.77 -26.92 1.50
C ILE A 155 -36.49 -25.56 1.34
N ARG A 156 -37.76 -25.45 1.75
CA ARG A 156 -38.59 -24.24 1.58
C ARG A 156 -38.62 -23.35 2.81
#